data_AF-A0A5C7GPF4-F1
#
_entry.id   AF-A0A5C7GPF4-F1
#
_cell.length_a   1.000
_cell.length_b   1.000
_cell.length_c   1.000
_cell.angle_alpha   90.00
_cell.angle_beta   90.00
_cell.angle_gamma   90.00
#
_symmetry.space_group_name_H-M   'P 1'
#
loop_
_entity.id
_entity.type
_entity.pdbx_description
1 polymer ?
#
loop_
_entity_poly.entity_id
_entity_poly.type
_entity_poly.pdbx_seq_one_letter_code
_entity_poly.pdbx_strand_id
1 'polypeptide(L)'
;MLAKGDIKNVVDPKLQGYFSMNSVRKAIEVAMACVSQTTAKRPTMKQVVFDLNESLAIEMDHTMVGHEIESKDSIESKDSIESSSLNLRSELPLLAR
;
A
#
# COMPACT_ATOMS: atom_id res chain seq x y z
N MET A 1 -6.79 -2.42 -18.94
CA MET A 1 -6.65 -3.12 -17.64
C MET A 1 -5.29 -3.78 -17.64
N LEU A 2 -4.51 -3.68 -16.56
CA LEU A 2 -3.24 -4.40 -16.43
C LEU A 2 -3.51 -5.89 -16.23
N ALA A 3 -2.78 -6.76 -16.93
CA ALA A 3 -2.86 -8.18 -16.68
C ALA A 3 -2.18 -8.52 -15.34
N LYS A 4 -2.57 -9.64 -14.71
CA LYS A 4 -1.94 -10.10 -13.46
C LYS A 4 -0.44 -10.36 -13.59
N GLY A 5 0.04 -10.65 -14.81
CA GLY A 5 1.47 -10.81 -15.12
C GLY A 5 2.24 -9.48 -15.09
N ASP A 6 1.66 -8.42 -15.64
CA ASP A 6 2.31 -7.10 -15.78
C ASP A 6 2.65 -6.50 -14.40
N ILE A 7 1.74 -6.69 -13.43
CA ILE A 7 1.87 -6.11 -12.08
C ILE A 7 3.15 -6.60 -11.38
N LYS A 8 3.50 -7.89 -11.49
CA LYS A 8 4.72 -8.42 -10.85
C LYS A 8 6.02 -7.83 -11.42
N ASN A 9 5.98 -7.32 -12.65
CA ASN A 9 7.15 -6.78 -13.34
C ASN A 9 7.37 -5.28 -13.07
N VAL A 10 6.38 -4.58 -12.48
CA VAL A 10 6.45 -3.14 -12.18
C VAL A 10 6.59 -2.82 -10.69
N VAL A 11 6.41 -3.82 -9.81
CA VAL A 11 6.63 -3.68 -8.35
C VAL A 11 8.13 -3.73 -8.05
N ASP A 12 8.59 -2.93 -7.07
CA ASP A 12 9.98 -2.95 -6.62
C ASP A 12 10.38 -4.37 -6.17
N PRO A 13 11.40 -5.01 -6.78
CA PRO A 13 11.87 -6.33 -6.39
C PRO A 13 12.28 -6.44 -4.91
N LYS A 14 12.63 -5.33 -4.25
CA LYS A 14 12.94 -5.29 -2.81
C LYS A 14 11.73 -5.61 -1.93
N LEU A 15 10.51 -5.49 -2.44
CA LEU A 15 9.30 -5.91 -1.72
C LEU A 15 9.16 -7.44 -1.66
N GLN A 16 9.91 -8.21 -2.45
CA GLN A 16 10.05 -9.68 -2.36
C GLN A 16 8.73 -10.51 -2.33
N GLY A 17 7.58 -9.91 -2.69
CA GLY A 17 6.26 -10.55 -2.58
C GLY A 17 5.49 -10.23 -1.29
N TYR A 18 6.07 -9.45 -0.37
CA TYR A 18 5.42 -8.90 0.83
C TYR A 18 4.48 -7.74 0.45
N PHE A 19 3.48 -8.02 -0.38
CA PHE A 19 2.43 -7.08 -0.77
C PHE A 19 1.16 -7.79 -1.23
N SER A 20 0.01 -7.17 -0.99
CA SER A 20 -1.27 -7.55 -1.56
C SER A 20 -1.33 -7.17 -3.03
N MET A 21 -1.56 -8.17 -3.88
CA MET A 21 -1.82 -8.00 -5.32
C MET A 21 -3.03 -7.09 -5.62
N ASN A 22 -3.90 -6.85 -4.64
CA ASN A 22 -5.04 -5.95 -4.76
C ASN A 22 -4.68 -4.50 -4.36
N SER A 23 -3.92 -4.32 -3.28
CA SER A 23 -3.36 -3.01 -2.89
C SER A 23 -2.52 -2.42 -4.03
N VAL A 24 -1.56 -3.20 -4.55
CA VAL A 24 -0.70 -2.76 -5.65
C VAL A 24 -1.51 -2.42 -6.92
N ARG A 25 -2.54 -3.20 -7.26
CA ARG A 25 -3.39 -2.88 -8.42
C ARG A 25 -4.07 -1.52 -8.25
N LYS A 26 -4.66 -1.26 -7.08
CA LYS A 26 -5.32 0.01 -6.77
C LYS A 26 -4.33 1.18 -6.85
N ALA A 27 -3.14 1.03 -6.25
CA ALA A 27 -2.08 2.04 -6.32
C ALA A 27 -1.63 2.34 -7.76
N ILE A 28 -1.50 1.33 -8.63
CA ILE A 28 -1.17 1.55 -10.05
C ILE A 28 -2.33 2.21 -10.81
N GLU A 29 -3.58 1.86 -10.53
CA GLU A 29 -4.75 2.53 -11.13
C GLU A 29 -4.78 4.03 -10.81
N VAL A 30 -4.47 4.41 -9.56
CA VAL A 30 -4.31 5.81 -9.15
C VAL A 30 -3.15 6.47 -9.89
N ALA A 31 -1.97 5.84 -9.93
CA ALA A 31 -0.80 6.37 -10.63
C ALA A 31 -1.07 6.61 -12.13
N MET A 32 -1.72 5.66 -12.79
CA MET A 32 -2.12 5.75 -14.20
C MET A 32 -3.12 6.88 -14.47
N ALA A 33 -4.05 7.13 -13.54
CA ALA A 33 -4.95 8.28 -13.62
C ALA A 33 -4.20 9.61 -13.46
N CYS A 34 -3.29 9.71 -12.48
CA CYS A 34 -2.45 10.90 -12.26
C CYS A 34 -1.60 11.29 -13.48
N VAL A 35 -1.01 10.32 -14.19
CA VAL A 35 -0.17 10.58 -15.38
C VAL A 35 -0.95 10.66 -16.69
N SER A 36 -2.29 10.63 -16.65
CA SER A 36 -3.13 10.67 -17.85
C SER A 36 -2.78 11.86 -18.77
N GLN A 37 -2.67 11.62 -20.07
CA GLN A 37 -2.49 12.67 -21.08
C GLN A 37 -3.71 13.60 -21.15
N THR A 38 -4.90 13.10 -20.82
CA THR A 38 -6.12 13.92 -20.73
C THR A 38 -6.21 14.55 -19.34
N THR A 39 -5.97 15.86 -19.22
CA THR A 39 -6.00 16.57 -17.92
C THR A 39 -7.31 16.36 -17.15
N ALA A 40 -8.46 16.33 -17.83
CA ALA A 40 -9.76 16.09 -17.20
C ALA A 40 -9.96 14.67 -16.61
N LYS A 41 -9.06 13.72 -16.90
CA LYS A 41 -9.02 12.38 -16.28
C LYS A 41 -8.07 12.32 -15.09
N ARG A 42 -7.29 13.37 -14.81
CA ARG A 42 -6.39 13.41 -13.66
C ARG A 42 -7.22 13.65 -12.38
N PRO A 43 -7.04 12.84 -11.34
CA PRO A 43 -7.74 13.02 -10.07
C PRO A 43 -7.29 14.31 -9.37
N THR A 44 -8.15 14.85 -8.50
CA THR A 44 -7.73 15.88 -7.54
C THR A 44 -6.86 15.25 -6.45
N MET A 45 -5.98 16.01 -5.79
CA MET A 45 -5.17 15.47 -4.69
C MET A 45 -6.02 14.89 -3.54
N LYS A 46 -7.24 15.38 -3.32
CA LYS A 46 -8.20 14.79 -2.36
C LYS A 46 -8.60 13.37 -2.77
N GLN A 47 -8.89 13.16 -4.06
CA GLN A 47 -9.23 11.85 -4.60
C GLN A 47 -8.03 10.90 -4.52
N VAL A 48 -6.82 11.37 -4.87
CA VAL A 48 -5.57 10.61 -4.74
C VAL A 48 -5.35 10.12 -3.31
N VAL A 49 -5.48 10.99 -2.30
CA VAL A 49 -5.33 10.59 -0.89
C VAL A 49 -6.40 9.57 -0.47
N PHE A 50 -7.64 9.73 -0.92
CA PHE A 50 -8.71 8.77 -0.65
C PHE A 50 -8.40 7.38 -1.24
N ASP A 51 -8.07 7.31 -2.53
CA ASP A 51 -7.82 6.05 -3.23
C ASP A 51 -6.52 5.35 -2.74
N LEU A 52 -5.52 6.12 -2.28
CA LEU A 52 -4.30 5.59 -1.66
C LEU A 52 -4.56 5.06 -0.25
N ASN A 53 -5.43 5.71 0.55
CA ASN A 53 -5.83 5.17 1.86
C ASN A 53 -6.62 3.86 1.71
N GLU A 54 -7.45 3.72 0.68
CA GLU A 54 -8.11 2.45 0.34
C GLU A 54 -7.07 1.37 -0.04
N SER A 55 -6.05 1.72 -0.82
CA SER A 55 -4.93 0.82 -1.16
C SER A 55 -4.19 0.36 0.10
N LEU A 56 -3.91 1.27 1.04
CA LEU A 56 -3.27 0.98 2.31
C LEU A 56 -4.11 0.05 3.20
N ALA A 57 -5.42 0.29 3.31
CA ALA A 57 -6.32 -0.59 4.07
C ALA A 57 -6.28 -2.04 3.55
N ILE A 58 -6.31 -2.22 2.22
CA ILE A 58 -6.20 -3.53 1.56
C ILE A 58 -4.86 -4.22 1.86
N GLU A 59 -3.78 -3.46 2.08
CA GLU A 59 -2.49 -4.02 2.48
C GLU A 59 -2.47 -4.41 3.97
N MET A 60 -3.02 -3.57 4.85
CA MET A 60 -3.08 -3.84 6.28
C MET A 60 -3.89 -5.12 6.57
N ASP A 61 -5.04 -5.29 5.92
CA ASP A 61 -5.86 -6.52 6.02
C ASP A 61 -5.09 -7.77 5.56
N HIS A 62 -4.19 -7.64 4.58
CA HIS A 62 -3.33 -8.74 4.10
C HIS A 62 -2.21 -9.07 5.09
N THR A 63 -1.58 -8.07 5.72
CA THR A 63 -0.53 -8.29 6.72
C THR A 63 -1.02 -9.02 7.98
N MET A 64 -2.32 -8.94 8.30
CA MET A 64 -2.91 -9.70 9.41
C MET A 64 -3.07 -11.21 9.16
N VAL A 65 -2.90 -11.68 7.93
CA VAL A 65 -3.08 -13.10 7.55
C VAL A 65 -1.74 -13.78 7.20
N GLY A 66 -0.65 -13.01 7.08
CA GLY A 66 0.64 -13.47 6.54
C GLY A 66 1.61 -14.15 7.52
N HIS A 67 1.15 -14.86 8.56
CA HIS A 67 2.05 -15.47 9.58
C HIS A 67 1.93 -17.00 9.72
N GLU A 68 1.85 -17.72 8.59
CA GLU A 68 2.08 -19.17 8.47
C GLU A 68 2.81 -19.36 7.11
N ILE A 69 3.93 -20.07 6.90
CA ILE A 69 4.56 -21.32 7.40
C ILE A 69 6.11 -21.17 7.18
N GLU A 70 7.11 -21.78 7.87
CA GLU A 70 7.23 -22.77 8.96
C GLU A 70 8.36 -22.34 9.93
N SER A 71 8.28 -22.70 11.21
CA SER A 71 9.44 -23.20 11.97
C SER A 71 8.97 -24.13 13.08
N LYS A 72 9.57 -25.32 13.16
CA LYS A 72 9.27 -26.34 14.17
C LYS A 72 9.82 -25.98 15.55
N ASP A 73 9.12 -26.49 16.55
CA ASP A 73 9.56 -26.74 17.93
C ASP A 73 10.25 -25.58 18.67
N SER A 74 9.49 -24.84 19.48
CA SER A 74 9.73 -24.74 20.93
C SER A 74 8.63 -23.98 21.67
N ILE A 75 8.65 -24.06 23.00
CA ILE A 75 7.55 -23.77 23.93
C ILE A 75 7.63 -22.33 24.50
N GLU A 76 6.46 -21.84 24.96
CA GLU A 76 6.21 -20.73 25.90
C GLU A 76 6.12 -19.27 25.41
N SER A 77 4.86 -18.83 25.40
CA SER A 77 4.30 -17.48 25.52
C SER A 77 5.04 -16.52 26.47
N LYS A 78 5.21 -15.24 26.08
CA LYS A 78 4.25 -14.15 26.42
C LYS A 78 4.65 -12.72 25.96
N ASP A 79 3.59 -11.96 25.67
CA ASP A 79 3.41 -10.50 25.80
C ASP A 79 4.11 -9.48 24.87
N SER A 80 3.25 -8.72 24.18
CA SER A 80 3.40 -7.32 23.76
C SER A 80 4.39 -6.94 22.64
N ILE A 81 3.96 -7.08 21.39
CA ILE A 81 4.42 -6.19 20.30
C ILE A 81 3.48 -4.99 20.24
N GLU A 82 4.00 -3.81 20.63
CA GLU A 82 3.30 -2.54 20.49
C GLU A 82 3.18 -2.16 19.00
N SER A 83 1.96 -2.14 18.46
CA SER A 83 1.70 -1.72 17.09
C SER A 83 1.88 -0.20 16.96
N SER A 84 3.10 0.20 16.57
CA SER A 84 3.45 1.60 16.34
C SER A 84 2.55 2.22 15.28
N SER A 85 1.52 2.93 15.73
CA SER A 85 0.56 3.57 14.86
C SER A 85 1.25 4.72 14.11
N LEU A 86 1.51 4.51 12.81
CA LEU A 86 2.10 5.52 11.93
C LEU A 86 1.11 6.68 11.73
N ASN A 87 1.13 7.62 12.68
CA ASN A 87 0.37 8.86 12.61
C ASN A 87 0.87 9.70 11.43
N LEU A 88 0.26 9.53 10.26
CA LEU A 88 0.48 10.38 9.09
C LEU A 88 -0.17 11.76 9.33
N ARG A 89 0.46 12.56 10.18
CA ARG A 89 0.16 13.98 10.34
C ARG A 89 0.54 14.70 9.04
N SER A 90 -0.46 15.02 8.23
CA SER A 90 -0.32 15.89 7.07
C SER A 90 -0.17 17.36 7.49
N GLU A 91 0.91 17.68 8.20
CA GLU A 91 1.33 19.07 8.43
C GLU A 91 1.99 19.55 7.13
N LEU A 92 1.23 20.20 6.25
CA LEU A 92 1.80 21.00 5.17
C LEU A 92 2.35 22.29 5.80
N PRO A 93 3.68 22.50 5.88
CA PRO A 93 4.18 23.85 6.13
C PRO A 93 3.75 24.70 4.94
N LEU A 94 2.88 25.68 5.19
CA LEU A 94 2.57 26.73 4.24
C LEU A 94 3.88 27.39 3.84
N LEU A 95 4.35 27.09 2.63
CA LEU A 95 5.60 27.65 2.13
C LEU A 95 5.38 29.16 1.94
N ALA A 96 5.94 29.93 2.86
CA ALA A 96 5.90 31.37 2.77
C ALA A 96 6.81 31.81 1.63
N ARG A 97 6.26 32.71 0.78
CA ARG A 97 6.91 33.55 -0.23
C ARG A 97 6.99 32.99 -1.66
#